data_AF-A0A7S2A123-F1
#
_entry.id   AF-A0A7S2A123-F1
#
_cell.length_a   1.000
_cell.length_b   1.000
_cell.length_c   1.000
_cell.angle_alpha   90.00
_cell.angle_beta   90.00
_cell.angle_gamma   90.00
#
_symmetry.space_group_name_H-M   'P 1'
#
loop_
_entity.id
_entity.type
_entity.pdbx_description
1 polymer ?
#
loop_
_entity_poly.entity_id
_entity_poly.type
_entity_poly.pdbx_seq_one_letter_code
_entity_poly.pdbx_strand_id
1 'polypeptide(L)'
;MGNSIIRTVDILANCMIVGVPVWVFFLQSPLLFQFMGRDKFLSPMMRLTNLMFRWTLPICAAVSVLCSLILRDTATTSGDIELYSSLVSFVSVVINAVVVVPKALQAGKRATRTANNSQSATDFAVDGGHQTDTRTLHQTVVVFVVFMLGGAVTHVHFVVN
;
A
#
# COMPACT_ATOMS: atom_id res chain seq x y z
N MET A 1 26.55 -10.83 -15.09
CA MET A 1 25.14 -11.17 -15.41
C MET A 1 24.25 -11.26 -14.18
N GLY A 2 24.66 -11.93 -13.09
CA GLY A 2 23.83 -12.07 -11.87
C GLY A 2 23.29 -10.75 -11.29
N ASN A 3 24.16 -9.76 -11.10
CA ASN A 3 23.76 -8.48 -10.49
C ASN A 3 22.74 -7.70 -11.33
N SER A 4 22.79 -7.81 -12.66
CA SER A 4 21.82 -7.16 -13.56
C SER A 4 20.43 -7.78 -13.42
N ILE A 5 20.33 -9.09 -13.25
CA ILE A 5 19.05 -9.79 -13.06
C ILE A 5 18.43 -9.37 -11.71
N ILE A 6 19.24 -9.32 -10.65
CA ILE A 6 18.77 -8.95 -9.31
C ILE A 6 18.25 -7.50 -9.31
N ARG A 7 18.96 -6.56 -9.96
CA ARG A 7 18.49 -5.17 -10.11
C ARG A 7 17.17 -5.08 -10.86
N THR A 8 16.98 -5.84 -11.93
CA THR A 8 15.70 -5.86 -12.67
C THR A 8 14.57 -6.37 -11.80
N VAL A 9 14.80 -7.43 -11.02
CA VAL A 9 13.81 -7.97 -10.08
C VAL A 9 13.46 -6.95 -9.00
N ASP A 10 14.44 -6.24 -8.47
CA ASP A 10 14.26 -5.21 -7.45
C ASP A 10 13.44 -4.02 -7.96
N ILE A 11 13.78 -3.51 -9.15
CA ILE A 11 13.02 -2.45 -9.82
C ILE A 11 11.58 -2.91 -10.08
N LEU A 12 11.40 -4.14 -10.56
CA LEU A 12 10.06 -4.71 -10.79
C LEU A 12 9.26 -4.80 -9.49
N ALA A 13 9.88 -5.25 -8.40
CA ALA A 13 9.24 -5.33 -7.09
C ALA A 13 8.80 -3.94 -6.60
N ASN A 14 9.65 -2.92 -6.75
CA ASN A 14 9.32 -1.54 -6.40
C ASN A 14 8.23 -0.94 -7.30
N CYS A 15 8.25 -1.20 -8.60
CA CYS A 15 7.16 -0.85 -9.51
C CYS A 15 5.84 -1.47 -9.07
N MET A 16 5.83 -2.67 -8.49
CA MET A 16 4.63 -3.28 -7.94
C MET A 16 4.19 -2.61 -6.61
N ILE A 17 5.14 -2.27 -5.74
CA ILE A 17 4.87 -1.56 -4.47
C ILE A 17 4.25 -0.19 -4.72
N VAL A 18 4.68 0.52 -5.76
CA VAL A 18 4.16 1.86 -6.11
C VAL A 18 2.95 1.77 -7.05
N GLY A 19 3.11 1.04 -8.15
CA GLY A 19 2.16 0.99 -9.25
C GLY A 19 0.84 0.33 -8.87
N VAL A 20 0.86 -0.78 -8.12
CA VAL A 20 -0.39 -1.48 -7.78
C VAL A 20 -1.26 -0.63 -6.84
N PRO A 21 -0.76 -0.04 -5.74
CA PRO A 21 -1.56 0.87 -4.91
C PRO A 21 -2.07 2.08 -5.69
N VAL A 22 -1.23 2.73 -6.50
CA VAL A 22 -1.66 3.90 -7.29
C VAL A 22 -2.78 3.51 -8.26
N TRP A 23 -2.59 2.41 -9.01
CA TRP A 23 -3.60 1.89 -9.93
C TRP A 23 -4.91 1.57 -9.21
N VAL A 24 -4.85 0.78 -8.13
CA VAL A 24 -6.06 0.29 -7.45
C VAL A 24 -6.81 1.42 -6.75
N PHE A 25 -6.10 2.29 -6.01
CA PHE A 25 -6.75 3.32 -5.22
C PHE A 25 -7.16 4.56 -6.04
N PHE A 26 -6.38 4.96 -7.04
CA PHE A 26 -6.66 6.20 -7.77
C PHE A 26 -7.32 5.99 -9.12
N LEU A 27 -6.98 4.92 -9.86
CA LEU A 27 -7.57 4.69 -11.20
C LEU A 27 -8.76 3.73 -11.14
N GLN A 28 -8.58 2.58 -10.51
CA GLN A 28 -9.58 1.52 -10.50
C GLN A 28 -10.77 1.86 -9.61
N SER A 29 -10.53 2.52 -8.47
CA SER A 29 -11.58 2.83 -7.49
C SER A 29 -12.65 3.78 -8.04
N PRO A 30 -12.33 4.93 -8.68
CA PRO A 30 -13.35 5.78 -9.30
C PRO A 30 -14.11 5.08 -10.42
N LEU A 31 -13.43 4.29 -11.26
CA LEU A 31 -14.06 3.55 -12.36
C LEU A 31 -15.06 2.53 -11.84
N LEU A 32 -14.66 1.68 -10.89
CA LEU A 32 -15.54 0.68 -10.28
C LEU A 32 -16.75 1.33 -9.59
N PHE A 33 -16.54 2.47 -8.94
CA PHE A 33 -17.62 3.22 -8.29
C PHE A 33 -18.66 3.71 -9.30
N GLN A 34 -18.22 4.25 -10.45
CA GLN A 34 -19.11 4.69 -11.53
C GLN A 34 -19.91 3.54 -12.14
N PHE A 35 -19.30 2.37 -12.34
CA PHE A 35 -19.97 1.25 -13.00
C PHE A 35 -20.92 0.45 -12.10
N MET A 36 -20.57 0.24 -10.83
CA MET A 36 -21.28 -0.73 -9.96
C MET A 36 -22.22 -0.06 -8.95
N GLY A 37 -22.10 1.25 -8.74
CA GLY A 37 -22.78 1.96 -7.67
C GLY A 37 -22.24 1.60 -6.28
N ARG A 38 -22.65 2.37 -5.25
CA ARG A 38 -22.06 2.34 -3.91
C ARG A 38 -22.09 0.96 -3.25
N ASP A 39 -23.24 0.29 -3.27
CA ASP A 39 -23.47 -0.88 -2.41
C ASP A 39 -22.70 -2.12 -2.90
N LYS A 40 -22.41 -2.18 -4.20
CA LYS A 40 -21.64 -3.27 -4.80
C LYS A 40 -20.15 -2.97 -4.92
N PHE A 41 -19.73 -1.71 -4.78
CA PHE A 41 -18.32 -1.27 -4.89
C PHE A 41 -17.46 -1.68 -3.68
N LEU A 42 -18.01 -1.54 -2.47
CA LEU A 42 -17.27 -1.72 -1.21
C LEU A 42 -16.75 -3.16 -1.03
N SER A 43 -17.53 -4.18 -1.39
CA SER A 43 -17.15 -5.58 -1.18
C SER A 43 -15.98 -6.04 -2.06
N PRO A 44 -15.99 -5.80 -3.39
CA PRO A 44 -14.82 -6.01 -4.26
C PRO A 44 -13.59 -5.23 -3.80
N MET A 45 -13.74 -3.95 -3.45
CA MET A 45 -12.61 -3.13 -3.02
C MET A 45 -11.98 -3.68 -1.74
N MET A 46 -12.77 -4.03 -0.73
CA MET A 46 -12.28 -4.65 0.51
C MET A 46 -11.54 -5.97 0.24
N ARG A 47 -12.02 -6.80 -0.68
CA ARG A 47 -11.35 -8.07 -1.05
C ARG A 47 -10.02 -7.80 -1.73
N LEU A 48 -9.98 -6.84 -2.64
CA LEU A 48 -8.77 -6.47 -3.37
C LEU A 48 -7.72 -5.85 -2.44
N THR A 49 -8.12 -4.91 -1.59
CA THR A 49 -7.24 -4.32 -0.57
C THR A 49 -6.69 -5.39 0.38
N ASN A 50 -7.52 -6.34 0.82
CA ASN A 50 -7.06 -7.44 1.65
C ASN A 50 -6.05 -8.33 0.91
N LEU A 51 -6.28 -8.67 -0.37
CA LEU A 51 -5.34 -9.48 -1.15
C LEU A 51 -3.98 -8.76 -1.31
N MET A 52 -4.02 -7.48 -1.70
CA MET A 52 -2.83 -6.67 -1.92
C MET A 52 -1.98 -6.54 -0.66
N PHE A 53 -2.59 -6.12 0.45
CA PHE A 53 -1.84 -5.87 1.67
C PHE A 53 -1.49 -7.15 2.42
N ARG A 54 -2.26 -8.23 2.28
CA ARG A 54 -1.94 -9.48 2.98
C ARG A 54 -0.78 -10.25 2.35
N TRP A 55 -0.68 -10.23 1.02
CA TRP A 55 0.28 -11.08 0.31
C TRP A 55 1.15 -10.29 -0.67
N THR A 56 0.55 -9.59 -1.62
CA THR A 56 1.29 -9.00 -2.74
C THR A 56 2.33 -7.98 -2.29
N LEU A 57 1.93 -6.96 -1.52
CA LEU A 57 2.82 -5.89 -1.08
C LEU A 57 3.89 -6.39 -0.11
N PRO A 58 3.58 -7.21 0.92
CA PRO A 58 4.62 -7.77 1.80
C PRO A 58 5.66 -8.62 1.06
N ILE A 59 5.23 -9.43 0.09
CA ILE A 59 6.16 -10.25 -0.72
C ILE A 59 7.05 -9.34 -1.55
N CYS A 60 6.50 -8.36 -2.27
CA CYS A 60 7.31 -7.43 -3.06
C CYS A 60 8.30 -6.64 -2.19
N ALA A 61 7.87 -6.17 -1.02
CA ALA A 61 8.73 -5.43 -0.11
C ALA A 61 9.84 -6.31 0.50
N ALA A 62 9.54 -7.57 0.84
CA ALA A 62 10.54 -8.53 1.29
C ALA A 62 11.58 -8.84 0.20
N VAL A 63 11.12 -9.00 -1.05
CA VAL A 63 12.00 -9.19 -2.21
C VAL A 63 12.92 -7.98 -2.39
N SER A 64 12.39 -6.76 -2.29
CA SER A 64 13.21 -5.55 -2.44
C SER A 64 14.29 -5.45 -1.35
N VAL A 65 13.95 -5.68 -0.07
CA VAL A 65 14.95 -5.69 1.01
C VAL A 65 16.02 -6.77 0.77
N LEU A 66 15.62 -7.96 0.34
CA LEU A 66 16.56 -9.05 0.03
C LEU A 66 17.49 -8.66 -1.13
N CYS A 67 16.96 -8.02 -2.17
CA CYS A 67 17.76 -7.49 -3.28
C CYS A 67 18.75 -6.42 -2.81
N SER A 68 18.30 -5.46 -1.98
CA SER A 68 19.20 -4.43 -1.42
C SER A 68 20.32 -5.05 -0.59
N LEU A 69 20.03 -6.08 0.21
CA LEU A 69 21.03 -6.78 1.02
C LEU A 69 22.09 -7.51 0.17
N ILE A 70 21.67 -8.09 -0.96
CA ILE A 70 22.59 -8.81 -1.87
C ILE A 70 23.42 -7.83 -2.71
N LEU A 71 22.82 -6.70 -3.11
CA LEU A 71 23.47 -5.68 -3.94
C LEU A 71 24.28 -4.66 -3.13
N ARG A 72 24.17 -4.69 -1.80
CA ARG A 72 24.79 -3.72 -0.89
C ARG A 72 26.29 -3.62 -1.11
N ASP A 73 26.73 -2.47 -1.59
CA ASP A 73 28.14 -2.08 -1.54
C ASP A 73 28.41 -1.32 -0.23
N THR A 74 29.01 -2.03 0.74
CA THR A 74 29.32 -1.49 2.07
C THR A 74 30.33 -0.35 2.06
N ALA A 75 30.98 -0.08 0.92
CA ALA A 75 31.96 0.98 0.79
C ALA A 75 31.35 2.37 0.52
N THR A 76 30.04 2.47 0.26
CA THR A 76 29.39 3.73 -0.18
C THR A 76 28.23 4.13 0.72
N THR A 77 28.11 5.44 0.98
CA THR A 77 26.97 6.02 1.71
C THR A 77 25.64 5.75 0.99
N SER A 78 25.66 5.66 -0.35
CA SER A 78 24.48 5.33 -1.16
C SER A 78 23.91 3.95 -0.82
N GLY A 79 24.77 2.95 -0.58
CA GLY A 79 24.33 1.59 -0.24
C GLY A 79 23.62 1.51 1.12
N ASP A 80 23.98 2.36 2.08
CA ASP A 80 23.28 2.44 3.36
C ASP A 80 21.91 3.10 3.22
N ILE A 81 21.81 4.20 2.45
CA ILE A 81 20.54 4.88 2.19
C ILE A 81 19.57 3.96 1.42
N GLU A 82 20.08 3.20 0.46
CA GLU A 82 19.31 2.20 -0.29
C GLU A 82 18.66 1.16 0.64
N LEU A 83 19.44 0.61 1.59
CA LEU A 83 18.94 -0.38 2.54
C LEU A 83 17.96 0.24 3.55
N TYR A 84 18.25 1.42 4.10
CA TYR A 84 17.34 2.06 5.04
C TYR A 84 16.01 2.43 4.40
N SER A 85 16.03 2.90 3.15
CA SER A 85 14.80 3.25 2.41
C SER A 85 13.95 2.02 2.07
N SER A 86 14.56 0.89 1.66
CA SER A 86 13.83 -0.37 1.45
C SER A 86 13.27 -0.94 2.77
N LEU A 87 14.02 -0.82 3.88
CA LEU A 87 13.54 -1.22 5.21
C LEU A 87 12.35 -0.37 5.69
N VAL A 88 12.39 0.96 5.50
CA VAL A 88 11.26 1.84 5.84
C VAL A 88 10.03 1.45 5.05
N SER A 89 10.18 1.15 3.75
CA SER A 89 9.10 0.66 2.91
C SER A 89 8.54 -0.66 3.44
N PHE A 90 9.40 -1.63 3.70
CA PHE A 90 9.02 -2.95 4.22
C PHE A 90 8.29 -2.89 5.56
N VAL A 91 8.84 -2.17 6.54
CA VAL A 91 8.21 -2.03 7.86
C VAL A 91 6.84 -1.37 7.73
N SER A 92 6.72 -0.33 6.89
CA SER A 92 5.45 0.34 6.64
C SER A 92 4.42 -0.60 6.01
N VAL A 93 4.84 -1.42 5.04
CA VAL A 93 3.99 -2.46 4.41
C VAL A 93 3.52 -3.47 5.43
N VAL A 94 4.42 -4.00 6.27
CA VAL A 94 4.10 -5.03 7.26
C VAL A 94 3.13 -4.49 8.31
N ILE A 95 3.36 -3.28 8.82
CA ILE A 95 2.45 -2.65 9.78
C ILE A 95 1.08 -2.43 9.14
N ASN A 96 1.03 -1.94 7.89
CA ASN A 96 -0.22 -1.81 7.16
C ASN A 96 -0.94 -3.16 6.99
N ALA A 97 -0.21 -4.19 6.54
CA ALA A 97 -0.71 -5.52 6.25
C ALA A 97 -1.33 -6.22 7.46
N VAL A 98 -0.64 -6.15 8.60
CA VAL A 98 -0.98 -6.95 9.78
C VAL A 98 -1.85 -6.19 10.77
N VAL A 99 -1.66 -4.87 10.89
CA VAL A 99 -2.30 -4.07 11.94
C VAL A 99 -3.35 -3.12 11.38
N VAL A 100 -2.96 -2.25 10.45
CA VAL A 100 -3.79 -1.10 10.08
C VAL A 100 -4.94 -1.51 9.15
N VAL A 101 -4.63 -2.22 8.07
CA VAL A 101 -5.63 -2.63 7.06
C VAL A 101 -6.67 -3.58 7.64
N PRO A 102 -6.32 -4.63 8.43
CA PRO A 102 -7.33 -5.48 9.03
C PRO A 102 -8.27 -4.71 9.96
N LYS A 103 -7.75 -3.76 10.75
CA LYS A 103 -8.57 -2.89 11.61
C LYS A 103 -9.48 -1.98 10.80
N ALA A 104 -8.95 -1.32 9.76
CA ALA A 104 -9.73 -0.46 8.86
C ALA A 104 -10.84 -1.22 8.14
N LEU A 105 -10.56 -2.44 7.65
CA LEU A 105 -11.56 -3.29 7.00
C LEU A 105 -12.64 -3.77 7.98
N GLN A 106 -12.28 -4.09 9.22
CA GLN A 106 -13.27 -4.46 10.25
C GLN A 106 -14.17 -3.28 10.64
N ALA A 107 -13.60 -2.08 10.80
CA ALA A 107 -14.36 -0.86 11.06
C ALA A 107 -15.30 -0.53 9.90
N GLY A 108 -14.81 -0.61 8.65
CA GLY A 108 -15.61 -0.42 7.45
C GLY A 108 -16.80 -1.39 7.37
N LYS A 109 -16.60 -2.68 7.64
CA LYS A 109 -17.69 -3.67 7.69
C LYS A 109 -18.75 -3.36 8.75
N ARG A 110 -18.35 -2.84 9.92
CA ARG A 110 -19.27 -2.46 11.00
C ARG A 110 -20.11 -1.25 10.59
N ALA A 111 -19.47 -0.23 10.00
CA ALA A 111 -20.15 0.95 9.48
C ALA A 111 -21.16 0.60 8.38
N THR A 112 -20.84 -0.32 7.46
CA THR A 112 -21.80 -0.77 6.43
C THR A 112 -23.01 -1.49 7.03
N ARG A 113 -22.85 -2.22 8.13
CA ARG A 113 -23.97 -2.91 8.81
C ARG A 113 -24.90 -1.97 9.57
N THR A 114 -24.40 -0.80 9.99
CA THR A 114 -25.16 0.20 10.75
C THR A 114 -25.75 1.30 9.87
N ALA A 115 -25.15 1.56 8.70
CA ALA A 115 -25.64 2.50 7.70
C ALA A 115 -26.84 1.94 6.92
N ASN A 116 -27.98 1.80 7.61
CA ASN A 116 -29.26 1.45 6.99
C ASN A 116 -30.16 2.68 6.73
N ASN A 117 -29.69 3.90 6.98
CA ASN A 117 -30.45 5.13 6.77
C ASN A 117 -29.60 6.26 6.13
N SER A 118 -29.97 6.64 4.91
CA SER A 118 -29.96 8.01 4.37
C SER A 118 -28.70 8.89 4.53
N GLN A 119 -27.51 8.47 4.08
CA GLN A 119 -26.37 9.39 3.90
C GLN A 119 -25.64 9.20 2.56
N SER A 120 -25.10 10.29 2.03
CA SER A 120 -24.46 10.41 0.72
C SER A 120 -23.19 9.57 0.58
N ALA A 121 -22.97 8.99 -0.60
CA ALA A 121 -21.87 8.09 -0.91
C ALA A 121 -20.49 8.78 -0.93
N THR A 122 -20.46 10.06 -1.30
CA THR A 122 -19.23 10.87 -1.38
C THR A 122 -18.62 11.12 -0.01
N ASP A 123 -19.46 11.36 1.01
CA ASP A 123 -19.00 11.58 2.38
C ASP A 123 -18.45 10.30 3.00
N PHE A 124 -18.93 9.13 2.59
CA PHE A 124 -18.37 7.86 3.07
C PHE A 124 -16.99 7.56 2.49
N ALA A 125 -16.75 7.94 1.23
CA ALA A 125 -15.45 7.74 0.57
C ALA A 125 -14.38 8.69 1.11
N VAL A 126 -14.76 9.90 1.53
CA VAL A 126 -13.84 10.93 2.04
C VAL A 126 -13.65 10.83 3.56
N ASP A 127 -14.72 10.58 4.33
CA ASP A 127 -14.67 10.56 5.80
C ASP A 127 -14.73 9.17 6.43
N GLY A 128 -14.91 8.09 5.64
CA GLY A 128 -15.06 6.73 6.18
C GLY A 128 -16.39 6.48 6.90
N GLY A 129 -17.38 7.35 6.68
CA GLY A 129 -18.59 7.46 7.51
C GLY A 129 -18.29 8.25 8.78
N HIS A 130 -19.19 9.15 9.19
CA HIS A 130 -19.00 10.14 10.28
C HIS A 130 -18.60 9.61 11.68
N GLN A 131 -18.31 8.31 11.84
CA GLN A 131 -17.70 7.78 13.05
C GLN A 131 -16.20 8.13 13.06
N THR A 132 -15.76 8.86 14.08
CA THR A 132 -14.36 9.29 14.28
C THR A 132 -13.34 8.16 14.15
N ASP A 133 -13.72 6.93 14.49
CA ASP A 133 -12.84 5.76 14.44
C ASP A 133 -12.53 5.28 13.01
N THR A 134 -13.48 5.35 12.08
CA THR A 134 -13.24 4.94 10.68
C THR A 134 -12.37 5.96 9.95
N ARG A 135 -12.59 7.25 10.22
CA ARG A 135 -11.78 8.35 9.66
C ARG A 135 -10.32 8.28 10.10
N THR A 136 -10.08 8.08 11.41
CA THR A 136 -8.72 7.97 11.96
C THR A 136 -7.99 6.73 11.41
N LEU A 137 -8.68 5.60 11.30
CA LEU A 137 -8.12 4.39 10.68
C LEU A 137 -7.79 4.59 9.20
N HIS A 138 -8.65 5.27 8.44
CA HIS A 138 -8.38 5.59 7.03
C HIS A 138 -7.14 6.48 6.89
N GLN A 139 -7.07 7.57 7.66
CA GLN A 139 -5.90 8.45 7.69
C GLN A 139 -4.62 7.70 8.07
N THR A 140 -4.70 6.76 9.01
CA THR A 140 -3.57 5.92 9.40
C THR A 140 -3.09 5.05 8.22
N VAL A 141 -4.01 4.40 7.48
CA VAL A 141 -3.66 3.65 6.27
C VAL A 141 -2.92 4.54 5.28
N VAL A 142 -3.45 5.74 5.03
CA VAL A 142 -2.85 6.70 4.08
C VAL A 142 -1.44 7.10 4.50
N VAL A 143 -1.21 7.41 5.79
CA VAL A 143 0.11 7.78 6.29
C VAL A 143 1.13 6.66 6.07
N PHE A 144 0.79 5.41 6.39
CA PHE A 144 1.70 4.28 6.15
C PHE A 144 1.88 3.99 4.65
N VAL A 145 0.87 4.24 3.82
CA VAL A 145 1.02 4.19 2.36
C VAL A 145 2.00 5.26 1.88
N VAL A 146 1.95 6.48 2.41
CA VAL A 146 2.91 7.54 2.07
C VAL A 146 4.33 7.14 2.48
N PHE A 147 4.53 6.58 3.68
CA PHE A 147 5.86 6.09 4.08
C PHE A 147 6.36 4.94 3.21
N MET A 148 5.47 4.00 2.86
CA MET A 148 5.78 2.91 1.93
C MET A 148 6.22 3.45 0.56
N LEU A 149 5.44 4.37 -0.02
CA LEU A 149 5.73 4.95 -1.33
C LEU A 149 7.00 5.79 -1.30
N GLY A 150 7.19 6.62 -0.26
CA GLY A 150 8.39 7.42 -0.08
C GLY A 150 9.64 6.57 0.06
N GLY A 151 9.59 5.49 0.84
CA GLY A 151 10.68 4.52 0.96
C GLY A 151 10.99 3.84 -0.38
N ALA A 152 9.98 3.33 -1.09
CA ALA A 152 10.15 2.65 -2.37
C ALA A 152 10.72 3.58 -3.46
N VAL A 153 10.21 4.81 -3.58
CA VAL A 153 10.70 5.79 -4.57
C VAL A 153 12.14 6.21 -4.26
N THR A 154 12.45 6.46 -2.99
CA THR A 154 13.81 6.80 -2.56
C THR A 154 14.76 5.64 -2.86
N HIS A 155 14.37 4.41 -2.55
CA HIS A 155 15.15 3.23 -2.83
C HIS A 155 15.46 3.08 -4.33
N VAL A 156 14.45 3.19 -5.20
CA VAL A 156 14.65 3.13 -6.66
C VAL A 156 15.58 4.23 -7.17
N HIS A 157 15.49 5.44 -6.61
CA HIS A 157 16.38 6.55 -6.97
C HIS A 157 17.86 6.22 -6.72
N PHE A 158 18.17 5.50 -5.63
CA PHE A 158 19.56 5.10 -5.32
C PHE A 158 19.99 3.81 -6.02
N VAL A 159 19.06 2.91 -6.39
CA VAL A 159 19.40 1.71 -7.18
C VAL A 159 19.76 2.04 -8.62
N VAL A 160 19.12 3.06 -9.20
CA VAL A 160 19.27 3.44 -10.61
C VAL A 160 20.45 4.37 -10.85
N ASN A 161 20.78 5.24 -9.88
CA ASN A 161 21.90 6.20 -9.97
C ASN A 161 23.20 5.60 -9.45
#